data_AF-A0A672JV43-F1
#
_entry.id   AF-A0A672JV43-F1
#
_cell.length_a   1.000
_cell.length_b   1.000
_cell.length_c   1.000
_cell.angle_alpha   90.00
_cell.angle_beta   90.00
_cell.angle_gamma   90.00
#
_symmetry.space_group_name_H-M   'P 1'
#
loop_
_entity.id
_entity.type
_entity.pdbx_description
1 polymer ?
#
loop_
_entity_poly.entity_id
_entity_poly.type
_entity_poly.pdbx_seq_one_letter_code
_entity_poly.pdbx_strand_id
1 'polypeptide(L)'
;SRKKTDCPALPPGWKKEEVIRKSGLSAGKSDVYYYSPTGKKFRSKPQLSRYLGNSVDLGCFDFRTGKMMPSKMQKNKQRLRSDNLSLSKGKPDLNTALPIRQTASIFKQPVTKVVNHPNNKVKTDLQRATEQPRQVPPSLRVFSGRFGRQKVQRWMEMFCMGPDSADETLLSAIASALHMSSAPITGQTSSAADKNPSIWLNTSQPLCKAFTVTDDDIRKNNELFGLKKRRISLYEIRMV
;
A
#
# COMPACT_ATOMS: atom_id res chain seq x y z
N SER A 1 13.20 12.76 -38.61
CA SER A 1 12.89 11.33 -38.37
C SER A 1 13.19 11.00 -36.90
N ARG A 2 12.25 10.43 -36.14
CA ARG A 2 12.51 10.03 -34.74
C ARG A 2 13.39 8.78 -34.77
N LYS A 3 14.57 8.83 -34.16
CA LYS A 3 15.56 7.75 -34.25
C LYS A 3 15.11 6.56 -33.43
N LYS A 4 14.72 5.47 -34.11
CA LYS A 4 14.56 4.15 -33.49
C LYS A 4 15.96 3.54 -33.35
N THR A 5 16.26 3.00 -32.18
CA THR A 5 17.55 2.41 -31.83
C THR A 5 17.36 0.95 -31.48
N ASP A 6 18.26 0.07 -31.88
CA ASP A 6 18.17 -1.35 -31.53
C ASP A 6 18.35 -1.54 -30.02
N CYS A 7 17.60 -2.49 -29.45
CA CYS A 7 17.65 -2.79 -28.02
C CYS A 7 18.25 -4.19 -27.80
N PRO A 8 19.57 -4.30 -27.54
CA PRO A 8 20.25 -5.58 -27.41
C PRO A 8 19.83 -6.38 -26.16
N ALA A 9 19.14 -5.74 -25.21
CA ALA A 9 18.58 -6.40 -24.03
C ALA A 9 17.27 -7.16 -24.32
N LEU A 10 16.70 -7.03 -25.52
CA LEU A 10 15.54 -7.78 -26.00
C LEU A 10 15.97 -8.69 -27.16
N PRO A 11 15.11 -9.65 -27.59
CA PRO A 11 15.41 -10.50 -28.73
C PRO A 11 15.80 -9.70 -29.99
N PRO A 12 16.47 -10.33 -30.97
CA PRO A 12 16.85 -9.67 -32.21
C PRO A 12 15.66 -8.99 -32.92
N GLY A 13 15.91 -7.82 -33.50
CA GLY A 13 14.93 -7.03 -34.25
C GLY A 13 14.03 -6.11 -33.40
N TRP A 14 14.20 -6.09 -32.07
CA TRP A 14 13.50 -5.15 -31.20
C TRP A 14 14.13 -3.75 -31.22
N LYS A 15 13.28 -2.73 -31.35
CA LYS A 15 13.71 -1.32 -31.43
C LYS A 15 13.08 -0.47 -30.33
N LYS A 16 13.83 0.47 -29.78
CA LYS A 16 13.41 1.48 -28.80
C LYS A 16 13.32 2.85 -29.45
N GLU A 17 12.27 3.60 -29.12
CA GLU A 17 12.08 4.99 -29.51
C GLU A 17 11.76 5.85 -28.27
N GLU A 18 12.45 6.97 -28.12
CA GLU A 18 12.13 7.97 -27.10
C GLU A 18 11.51 9.20 -27.78
N VAL A 19 10.35 9.62 -27.26
CA VAL A 19 9.54 10.69 -27.84
C VAL A 19 9.33 11.76 -26.78
N ILE A 20 9.78 12.98 -27.07
CA ILE A 20 9.52 14.15 -26.22
C ILE A 20 8.12 14.70 -26.53
N ARG A 21 7.33 14.97 -25.49
CA ARG A 21 6.01 15.60 -25.59
C ARG A 21 6.17 17.06 -26.00
N LYS A 22 5.44 17.47 -27.04
CA LYS A 22 5.56 18.82 -27.63
C LYS A 22 4.66 19.87 -26.99
N SER A 23 3.60 19.48 -26.30
CA SER A 23 2.56 20.40 -25.80
C SER A 23 1.88 19.89 -24.53
N GLY A 24 1.08 20.76 -23.90
CA GLY A 24 0.33 20.49 -22.66
C GLY A 24 1.19 20.58 -21.39
N LEU A 25 0.58 20.29 -20.24
CA LEU A 25 1.20 20.37 -18.90
C LEU A 25 2.44 19.47 -18.70
N SER A 26 2.70 18.56 -19.63
CA SER A 26 3.84 17.65 -19.59
C SER A 26 4.78 17.80 -20.79
N ALA A 27 4.70 18.93 -21.51
CA ALA A 27 5.65 19.28 -22.55
C ALA A 27 7.10 19.18 -22.01
N GLY A 28 8.01 18.68 -22.83
CA GLY A 28 9.40 18.41 -22.45
C GLY A 28 9.65 17.06 -21.76
N LYS A 29 8.63 16.38 -21.21
CA LYS A 29 8.80 15.00 -20.71
C LYS A 29 8.92 14.01 -21.87
N SER A 30 9.66 12.92 -21.66
CA SER A 30 9.84 11.85 -22.66
C SER A 30 9.05 10.58 -22.33
N ASP A 31 8.44 10.02 -23.37
CA ASP A 31 7.83 8.69 -23.39
C ASP A 31 8.72 7.71 -24.15
N VAL A 32 8.81 6.48 -23.65
CA VAL A 32 9.60 5.41 -24.28
C VAL A 32 8.66 4.38 -24.88
N TYR A 33 8.95 3.97 -26.11
CA TYR A 33 8.22 2.96 -26.85
C TYR A 33 9.16 1.86 -27.33
N TYR A 34 8.67 0.63 -27.35
CA TYR A 34 9.35 -0.50 -27.99
C TYR A 34 8.56 -0.99 -29.19
N TYR A 35 9.27 -1.49 -30.19
CA TYR A 35 8.71 -2.06 -31.40
C TYR A 35 9.24 -3.48 -31.58
N SER A 36 8.34 -4.44 -31.80
CA SER A 36 8.72 -5.80 -32.18
C SER A 36 9.33 -5.84 -33.59
N PRO A 37 9.97 -6.94 -33.99
CA PRO A 37 10.42 -7.15 -35.37
C PRO A 37 9.30 -6.98 -36.40
N THR A 38 8.06 -7.33 -36.02
CA THR A 38 6.84 -7.15 -36.81
C THR A 38 6.24 -5.73 -36.77
N GLY A 39 6.88 -4.78 -36.09
CA GLY A 39 6.43 -3.37 -36.02
C GLY A 39 5.37 -3.05 -34.95
N LYS A 40 4.93 -4.04 -34.15
CA LYS A 40 3.95 -3.82 -33.07
C LYS A 40 4.55 -2.92 -31.98
N LYS A 41 3.79 -1.90 -31.56
CA LYS A 41 4.23 -0.88 -30.59
C LYS A 41 3.81 -1.21 -29.15
N PHE A 42 4.74 -1.02 -28.22
CA PHE A 42 4.58 -1.26 -26.79
C PHE A 42 4.88 0.01 -26.00
N ARG A 43 4.03 0.32 -25.01
CA ARG A 43 4.04 1.57 -24.24
C ARG A 43 4.40 1.37 -22.76
N SER A 44 4.49 0.13 -22.29
CA SER A 44 4.82 -0.18 -20.90
C SER A 44 5.46 -1.56 -20.74
N LYS A 45 6.20 -1.75 -19.63
CA LYS A 45 6.84 -3.03 -19.27
C LYS A 45 5.84 -4.18 -19.13
N PRO A 46 4.67 -4.04 -18.46
CA PRO A 46 3.71 -5.13 -18.38
C PRO A 46 3.13 -5.52 -19.75
N GLN A 47 2.91 -4.55 -20.64
CA GLN A 47 2.42 -4.83 -22.00
C GLN A 47 3.45 -5.64 -22.81
N LEU A 48 4.73 -5.26 -22.70
CA LEU A 48 5.84 -5.95 -23.33
C LEU A 48 6.03 -7.37 -22.76
N SER A 49 5.96 -7.52 -21.44
CA SER A 49 6.07 -8.80 -20.72
C SER A 49 4.98 -9.79 -21.13
N ARG A 50 3.72 -9.35 -21.26
CA ARG A 50 2.62 -10.22 -21.73
C ARG A 50 2.83 -10.71 -23.16
N TYR A 51 3.46 -9.89 -24.00
CA TYR A 51 3.69 -10.24 -25.41
C TYR A 51 4.85 -11.20 -25.60
N LEU A 52 5.94 -11.02 -24.85
CA LEU A 52 7.09 -11.94 -24.86
C LEU A 52 6.79 -13.22 -24.04
N GLY A 53 5.87 -13.16 -23.09
CA GLY A 53 5.53 -14.29 -22.22
C GLY A 53 6.74 -14.78 -21.43
N ASN A 54 6.84 -16.09 -21.26
CA ASN A 54 7.94 -16.73 -20.50
C ASN A 54 9.22 -16.91 -21.32
N SER A 55 9.26 -16.46 -22.58
CA SER A 55 10.45 -16.61 -23.45
C SER A 55 11.59 -15.67 -23.07
N VAL A 56 11.29 -14.56 -22.38
CA VAL A 56 12.26 -13.54 -21.96
C VAL A 56 11.94 -13.08 -20.55
N ASP A 57 12.87 -13.27 -19.61
CA ASP A 57 12.73 -12.71 -18.27
C ASP A 57 13.01 -11.21 -18.28
N LEU A 58 11.97 -10.41 -18.07
CA LEU A 58 12.05 -8.96 -17.96
C LEU A 58 12.19 -8.50 -16.50
N GLY A 59 12.39 -9.39 -15.51
CA GLY A 59 12.50 -9.04 -14.09
C GLY A 59 13.49 -7.90 -13.84
N CYS A 60 14.70 -8.03 -14.37
CA CYS A 60 15.76 -7.02 -14.26
C CYS A 60 15.77 -5.97 -15.39
N PHE A 61 14.85 -6.06 -16.35
CA PHE A 61 14.77 -5.11 -17.47
C PHE A 61 14.22 -3.75 -17.02
N ASP A 62 14.95 -2.68 -17.28
CA ASP A 62 14.47 -1.32 -17.05
C ASP A 62 13.89 -0.70 -18.33
N PHE A 63 12.58 -0.44 -18.31
CA PHE A 63 11.83 -0.04 -19.50
C PHE A 63 12.25 1.33 -20.04
N ARG A 64 12.64 2.26 -19.16
CA ARG A 64 13.03 3.62 -19.56
C ARG A 64 14.40 3.62 -20.23
N THR A 65 15.39 2.96 -19.64
CA THR A 65 16.74 2.91 -20.19
C THR A 65 16.88 1.90 -21.33
N GLY A 66 16.13 0.79 -21.30
CA GLY A 66 16.26 -0.31 -22.25
C GLY A 66 17.46 -1.21 -21.97
N LYS A 67 17.91 -1.26 -20.71
CA LYS A 67 19.05 -2.04 -20.26
C LYS A 67 18.61 -3.05 -19.18
N MET A 68 19.34 -4.15 -19.09
CA MET A 68 19.24 -5.05 -17.93
C MET A 68 19.98 -4.41 -16.75
N MET A 69 19.30 -4.27 -15.62
CA MET A 69 19.85 -3.69 -14.40
C MET A 69 19.94 -4.77 -13.31
N PRO A 70 21.06 -5.53 -13.25
CA PRO A 70 21.23 -6.64 -12.31
C PRO A 70 21.29 -6.20 -10.84
N SER A 71 21.55 -4.91 -10.57
CA SER A 71 21.51 -4.35 -9.21
C SER A 71 20.14 -4.46 -8.53
N LYS A 72 19.05 -4.66 -9.29
CA LYS A 72 17.72 -4.97 -8.73
C LYS A 72 17.61 -6.42 -8.25
N MET A 73 18.51 -7.31 -8.66
CA MET A 73 18.59 -8.71 -8.24
C MET A 73 19.30 -8.85 -6.88
N GLN A 74 20.20 -7.94 -6.51
CA GLN A 74 20.97 -8.01 -5.26
C GLN A 74 20.14 -7.76 -3.98
N LYS A 75 18.94 -7.19 -4.08
CA LYS A 75 18.04 -7.03 -2.92
C LYS A 75 17.43 -8.35 -2.42
N ASN A 76 17.62 -9.47 -3.12
CA ASN A 76 17.06 -10.77 -2.71
C ASN A 76 18.08 -11.75 -2.08
N LYS A 77 19.36 -11.38 -1.96
CA LYS A 77 20.39 -12.25 -1.35
C LYS A 77 21.09 -11.66 -0.11
N GLN A 78 20.98 -10.35 0.15
CA GLN A 78 21.47 -9.72 1.39
C GLN A 78 20.40 -9.68 2.51
N ARG A 79 19.65 -10.77 2.70
CA ARG A 79 18.70 -10.87 3.83
C ARG A 79 19.23 -11.71 5.00
N LEU A 80 20.49 -12.12 4.94
CA LEU A 80 21.20 -12.76 6.03
C LEU A 80 22.59 -12.12 6.12
N ARG A 81 22.84 -11.43 7.24
CA ARG A 81 24.09 -10.76 7.62
C ARG A 81 24.27 -9.35 7.04
N SER A 82 23.80 -8.37 7.81
CA SER A 82 24.62 -7.25 8.27
C SER A 82 23.81 -6.40 9.26
N ASP A 83 23.88 -6.78 10.54
CA ASP A 83 23.84 -5.82 11.63
C ASP A 83 25.20 -5.10 11.64
N ASN A 84 25.26 -3.85 11.19
CA ASN A 84 25.82 -2.74 11.97
C ASN A 84 25.96 -1.43 11.18
N LEU A 85 25.54 -0.36 11.85
CA LEU A 85 25.84 1.07 11.71
C LEU A 85 25.82 1.72 10.32
N SER A 86 24.75 2.50 10.07
CA SER A 86 24.92 3.85 9.53
C SER A 86 23.81 4.78 10.05
N LEU A 87 24.18 5.65 10.98
CA LEU A 87 23.40 6.73 11.53
C LEU A 87 23.36 7.89 10.50
N SER A 88 22.25 8.11 9.79
CA SER A 88 21.91 9.45 9.26
C SER A 88 20.50 9.53 8.65
N LYS A 89 19.68 10.40 9.25
CA LYS A 89 18.58 11.22 8.67
C LYS A 89 17.66 10.60 7.60
N GLY A 90 16.46 10.24 8.05
CA GLY A 90 15.20 10.74 7.47
C GLY A 90 14.73 10.11 6.15
N LYS A 91 13.94 9.03 6.26
CA LYS A 91 12.81 8.69 5.39
C LYS A 91 12.07 7.48 5.99
N PRO A 92 10.78 7.59 6.36
CA PRO A 92 9.98 6.40 6.58
C PRO A 92 9.67 5.81 5.19
N ASP A 93 10.49 4.87 4.74
CA ASP A 93 10.18 4.09 3.54
C ASP A 93 8.96 3.22 3.89
N LEU A 94 7.83 3.56 3.28
CA LEU A 94 6.56 2.86 3.35
C LEU A 94 6.71 1.51 2.62
N ASN A 95 7.51 0.61 3.17
CA ASN A 95 7.75 -0.73 2.65
C ASN A 95 6.54 -1.63 2.91
N THR A 96 5.45 -1.33 2.22
CA THR A 96 4.35 -2.26 1.95
C THR A 96 4.57 -2.88 0.59
N ALA A 97 5.59 -3.75 0.53
CA ALA A 97 5.90 -4.54 -0.66
C ALA A 97 4.82 -5.60 -0.97
N LEU A 98 3.87 -5.82 -0.06
CA LEU A 98 2.66 -6.60 -0.31
C LEU A 98 1.46 -5.66 -0.38
N PRO A 99 0.44 -5.96 -1.22
CA PRO A 99 -0.82 -5.21 -1.20
C PRO A 99 -1.36 -5.16 0.23
N ILE A 100 -1.42 -3.95 0.79
CA ILE A 100 -2.05 -3.73 2.09
C ILE A 100 -3.52 -4.06 1.90
N ARG A 101 -4.05 -4.95 2.74
CA ARG A 101 -5.49 -5.20 2.75
C ARG A 101 -6.20 -3.89 3.06
N GLN A 102 -7.11 -3.46 2.19
CA GLN A 102 -8.05 -2.36 2.46
C GLN A 102 -9.14 -2.79 3.45
N THR A 103 -8.78 -3.61 4.44
CA THR A 103 -9.66 -4.01 5.52
C THR A 103 -9.51 -2.99 6.64
N ALA A 104 -10.57 -2.74 7.40
CA ALA A 104 -10.53 -1.83 8.55
C ALA A 104 -9.54 -2.24 9.66
N SER A 105 -8.91 -3.42 9.57
CA SER A 105 -7.95 -3.91 10.56
C SER A 105 -6.53 -3.41 10.26
N ILE A 106 -5.99 -2.67 11.23
CA ILE A 106 -4.62 -2.15 11.26
C ILE A 106 -3.59 -3.20 11.69
N PHE A 107 -4.03 -4.31 12.29
CA PHE A 107 -3.17 -5.40 12.72
C PHE A 107 -2.84 -6.31 11.53
N LYS A 108 -1.55 -6.61 11.35
CA LYS A 108 -1.09 -7.52 10.29
C LYS A 108 -1.53 -8.94 10.61
N GLN A 109 -2.68 -9.35 10.10
CA GLN A 109 -3.07 -10.75 10.11
C GLN A 109 -2.30 -11.49 9.00
N PRO A 110 -1.77 -12.69 9.27
CA PRO A 110 -1.15 -13.50 8.25
C PRO A 110 -2.19 -13.81 7.16
N VAL A 111 -1.84 -13.55 5.91
CA VAL A 111 -2.69 -13.87 4.76
C VAL A 111 -2.23 -15.20 4.20
N THR A 112 -3.08 -16.21 4.28
CA THR A 112 -2.89 -17.46 3.55
C THR A 112 -3.06 -17.18 2.06
N LYS A 113 -1.96 -17.33 1.30
CA LYS A 113 -2.01 -17.33 -0.16
C LYS A 113 -2.63 -18.66 -0.59
N VAL A 114 -3.94 -18.65 -0.81
CA VAL A 114 -4.63 -19.78 -1.45
C VAL A 114 -4.28 -19.74 -2.94
N VAL A 115 -3.34 -20.60 -3.36
CA VAL A 115 -3.09 -20.86 -4.77
C VAL A 115 -3.98 -22.03 -5.15
N ASN A 116 -5.07 -21.76 -5.85
CA ASN A 116 -5.86 -22.84 -6.43
C ASN A 116 -5.00 -23.54 -7.49
N HIS A 117 -4.62 -24.78 -7.18
CA HIS A 117 -4.04 -25.83 -8.03
C HIS A 117 -2.49 -25.84 -8.18
N PRO A 118 -1.80 -26.87 -7.61
CA PRO A 118 -0.34 -27.03 -7.73
C PRO A 118 0.16 -27.53 -9.10
N ASN A 119 -0.70 -28.01 -10.01
CA ASN A 119 -0.29 -28.62 -11.29
C ASN A 119 -1.09 -28.08 -12.50
N ASN A 120 -1.11 -26.76 -12.73
CA ASN A 120 -1.87 -26.17 -13.83
C ASN A 120 -1.22 -26.45 -15.22
N LYS A 121 -1.57 -27.58 -15.86
CA LYS A 121 -1.50 -27.74 -17.32
C LYS A 121 -2.83 -27.25 -17.89
N VAL A 122 -2.81 -26.13 -18.61
CA VAL A 122 -4.00 -25.52 -19.21
C VAL A 122 -4.60 -26.49 -20.25
N LYS A 123 -5.64 -27.24 -19.87
CA LYS A 123 -6.55 -27.87 -20.82
C LYS A 123 -7.67 -26.87 -21.08
N THR A 124 -7.84 -26.51 -22.34
CA THR A 124 -8.91 -25.62 -22.83
C THR A 124 -10.28 -26.13 -22.37
N ASP A 125 -11.09 -25.17 -21.92
CA ASP A 125 -12.44 -25.25 -21.35
C ASP A 125 -13.31 -26.43 -21.80
N LEU A 126 -14.06 -27.01 -20.84
CA LEU A 126 -15.53 -26.96 -20.82
C LEU A 126 -16.06 -27.84 -19.66
N GLN A 127 -16.50 -27.22 -18.57
CA GLN A 127 -17.75 -27.56 -17.87
C GLN A 127 -17.99 -26.61 -16.69
N ARG A 128 -19.04 -25.82 -16.85
CA ARG A 128 -19.62 -24.89 -15.88
C ARG A 128 -20.19 -25.69 -14.71
N ALA A 129 -19.57 -25.58 -13.53
CA ALA A 129 -20.19 -25.97 -12.26
C ALA A 129 -20.48 -24.69 -11.45
N THR A 130 -21.71 -24.63 -10.97
CA THR A 130 -22.39 -23.44 -10.45
C THR A 130 -22.02 -23.20 -8.98
N GLU A 131 -21.10 -22.28 -8.71
CA GLU A 131 -21.18 -21.52 -7.46
C GLU A 131 -20.53 -20.16 -7.69
N GLN A 132 -21.37 -19.13 -7.91
CA GLN A 132 -20.88 -17.76 -7.87
C GLN A 132 -20.53 -17.42 -6.42
N PRO A 133 -19.33 -16.89 -6.13
CA PRO A 133 -19.10 -16.28 -4.82
C PRO A 133 -20.14 -15.17 -4.65
N ARG A 134 -20.97 -15.23 -3.61
CA ARG A 134 -21.95 -14.18 -3.28
C ARG A 134 -21.20 -12.88 -3.02
N GLN A 135 -20.99 -12.11 -4.07
CA GLN A 135 -20.53 -10.74 -3.97
C GLN A 135 -21.70 -9.93 -3.42
N VAL A 136 -21.44 -9.22 -2.31
CA VAL A 136 -22.37 -8.23 -1.77
C VAL A 136 -22.88 -7.32 -2.90
N PRO A 137 -24.21 -7.12 -3.01
CA PRO A 137 -24.80 -6.38 -4.11
C PRO A 137 -24.26 -4.94 -4.15
N PRO A 138 -24.16 -4.33 -5.34
CA PRO A 138 -23.63 -2.97 -5.51
C PRO A 138 -24.28 -1.91 -4.60
N SER A 139 -25.54 -2.12 -4.18
CA SER A 139 -26.26 -1.25 -3.24
C SER A 139 -25.61 -1.15 -1.86
N LEU A 140 -24.95 -2.22 -1.36
CA LEU A 140 -24.20 -2.17 -0.09
C LEU A 140 -22.84 -1.46 -0.22
N ARG A 141 -22.26 -1.38 -1.42
CA ARG A 141 -21.00 -0.61 -1.64
C ARG A 141 -21.20 0.90 -1.51
N VAL A 142 -22.39 1.40 -1.83
CA VAL A 142 -22.72 2.83 -1.73
C VAL A 142 -22.78 3.30 -0.27
N PHE A 143 -23.09 2.40 0.69
CA PHE A 143 -23.15 2.76 2.11
C PHE A 143 -21.77 3.01 2.75
N SER A 144 -20.71 2.37 2.24
CA SER A 144 -19.33 2.68 2.63
C SER A 144 -18.93 4.12 2.28
N GLY A 145 -19.58 4.73 1.27
CA GLY A 145 -19.27 6.10 0.82
C GLY A 145 -20.04 7.21 1.54
N ARG A 146 -21.09 6.88 2.31
CA ARG A 146 -21.93 7.86 3.03
C ARG A 146 -21.56 8.04 4.51
N PHE A 147 -20.53 7.35 4.99
CA PHE A 147 -19.98 7.60 6.32
C PHE A 147 -18.98 8.78 6.34
N GLY A 148 -19.06 9.69 5.37
CA GLY A 148 -18.10 10.79 5.20
C GLY A 148 -18.30 12.01 6.10
N ARG A 149 -19.26 12.01 7.05
CA ARG A 149 -19.52 13.18 7.93
C ARG A 149 -20.03 12.82 9.32
N GLN A 150 -19.78 11.61 9.82
CA GLN A 150 -20.05 11.36 11.23
C GLN A 150 -18.82 11.84 12.01
N LYS A 151 -18.98 12.85 12.88
CA LYS A 151 -17.92 13.27 13.81
C LYS A 151 -17.36 12.00 14.44
N VAL A 152 -16.06 11.75 14.27
CA VAL A 152 -15.39 10.64 14.96
C VAL A 152 -15.55 10.94 16.43
N GLN A 153 -16.48 10.23 17.07
CA GLN A 153 -16.74 10.42 18.48
C GLN A 153 -15.52 9.88 19.21
N ARG A 154 -14.69 10.80 19.69
CA ARG A 154 -13.44 10.50 20.37
C ARG A 154 -13.79 9.88 21.72
N TRP A 155 -13.52 8.58 21.88
CA TRP A 155 -13.81 7.84 23.11
C TRP A 155 -12.78 8.10 24.21
N MET A 156 -11.60 8.62 23.84
CA MET A 156 -10.54 9.04 24.77
C MET A 156 -9.93 10.35 24.30
N GLU A 157 -9.66 11.26 25.23
CA GLU A 157 -8.90 12.47 24.93
C GLU A 157 -7.44 12.10 24.67
N MET A 158 -7.01 12.26 23.42
CA MET A 158 -5.61 12.14 23.05
C MET A 158 -5.10 13.51 22.66
N PHE A 159 -3.96 13.90 23.22
CA PHE A 159 -3.33 15.19 22.97
C PHE A 159 -2.07 15.01 22.16
N CYS A 160 -2.03 15.63 20.98
CA CYS A 160 -0.80 15.74 20.21
C CYS A 160 0.16 16.66 20.95
N MET A 161 1.44 16.29 20.95
CA MET A 161 2.53 17.05 21.53
C MET A 161 3.35 17.63 20.36
N GLY A 162 3.64 18.93 20.35
CA GLY A 162 4.43 19.57 19.28
C GLY A 162 3.80 20.81 18.63
N PRO A 163 4.58 21.52 17.80
CA PRO A 163 4.22 22.83 17.24
C PRO A 163 3.05 22.79 16.25
N ASP A 164 2.84 21.65 15.58
CA ASP A 164 1.73 21.42 14.66
C ASP A 164 0.77 20.38 15.26
N SER A 165 -0.14 20.81 16.14
CA SER A 165 -1.06 19.96 16.90
C SER A 165 -2.24 19.41 16.08
N ALA A 166 -2.01 19.08 14.81
CA ALA A 166 -3.04 18.57 13.92
C ALA A 166 -3.41 17.12 14.26
N ASP A 167 -4.73 16.85 14.38
CA ASP A 167 -5.27 15.50 14.62
C ASP A 167 -4.81 14.48 13.58
N GLU A 168 -4.63 14.90 12.31
CA GLU A 168 -4.14 14.05 11.22
C GLU A 168 -2.70 13.57 11.43
N THR A 169 -1.83 14.45 11.94
CA THR A 169 -0.43 14.12 12.25
C THR A 169 -0.37 13.10 13.38
N LEU A 170 -1.20 13.28 14.42
CA LEU A 170 -1.33 12.33 15.52
C LEU A 170 -1.82 10.96 15.04
N LEU A 171 -2.88 10.94 14.23
CA LEU A 171 -3.43 9.70 13.67
C LEU A 171 -2.40 8.97 12.80
N SER A 172 -1.67 9.71 11.95
CA SER A 172 -0.60 9.17 11.12
C SER A 172 0.55 8.59 11.94
N ALA A 173 0.94 9.27 13.02
CA ALA A 173 1.99 8.80 13.93
C ALA A 173 1.59 7.52 14.66
N ILE A 174 0.36 7.45 15.20
CA ILE A 174 -0.18 6.25 15.85
C ILE A 174 -0.29 5.10 14.85
N ALA A 175 -0.85 5.34 13.67
CA ALA A 175 -0.97 4.32 12.63
C ALA A 175 0.41 3.77 12.20
N SER A 176 1.42 4.65 12.08
CA SER A 176 2.78 4.25 11.77
C SER A 176 3.38 3.38 12.87
N ALA A 177 3.24 3.77 14.14
CA ALA A 177 3.73 2.99 15.28
C ALA A 177 3.10 1.58 15.35
N LEU A 178 1.79 1.45 15.11
CA LEU A 178 1.09 0.16 15.02
C LEU A 178 1.50 -0.66 13.80
N HIS A 179 1.86 0.00 12.70
CA HIS A 179 2.31 -0.69 11.50
C HIS A 179 3.72 -1.28 11.66
N MET A 180 4.55 -0.59 12.43
CA MET A 180 5.96 -0.92 12.65
C MET A 180 6.14 -1.93 13.79
N SER A 181 5.26 -1.92 14.80
CA SER A 181 5.35 -2.80 15.96
C SER A 181 3.97 -3.22 16.47
N SER A 182 3.90 -4.40 17.09
CA SER A 182 2.74 -4.83 17.88
C SER A 182 2.86 -4.40 19.35
N ALA A 183 3.82 -3.53 19.69
CA ALA A 183 4.00 -3.04 21.04
C ALA A 183 2.86 -2.09 21.43
N PRO A 184 2.50 -2.01 22.72
CA PRO A 184 1.49 -1.07 23.20
C PRO A 184 1.86 0.38 22.84
N ILE A 185 0.86 1.17 22.46
CA ILE A 185 1.01 2.62 22.31
C ILE A 185 0.59 3.28 23.61
N THR A 186 1.54 3.90 24.29
CA THR A 186 1.38 4.57 25.57
C THR A 186 1.67 6.06 25.50
N GLY A 187 2.25 6.56 24.40
CA GLY A 187 2.67 7.96 24.26
C GLY A 187 3.96 8.30 25.02
N GLN A 188 4.21 9.59 25.23
CA GLN A 188 5.37 10.10 25.97
C GLN A 188 5.09 10.09 27.48
N THR A 189 5.71 9.15 28.20
CA THR A 189 5.48 8.92 29.66
C THR A 189 6.41 9.69 30.59
N SER A 190 7.44 10.33 30.06
CA SER A 190 8.38 11.10 30.88
C SER A 190 7.73 12.38 31.41
N SER A 191 7.93 12.70 32.69
CA SER A 191 7.48 13.96 33.31
C SER A 191 8.11 15.21 32.67
N ALA A 192 9.22 15.05 31.94
CA ALA A 192 9.78 16.12 31.13
C ALA A 192 8.86 16.53 29.97
N ALA A 193 8.03 15.60 29.47
CA ALA A 193 7.08 15.85 28.40
C ALA A 193 5.94 16.78 28.86
N ASP A 194 5.52 16.70 30.13
CA ASP A 194 4.54 17.63 30.70
C ASP A 194 5.07 19.07 30.79
N LYS A 195 6.37 19.23 31.05
CA LYS A 195 7.03 20.54 31.16
C LYS A 195 7.43 21.14 29.81
N ASN A 196 7.74 20.28 28.83
CA ASN A 196 8.06 20.68 27.47
C ASN A 196 7.26 19.84 26.48
N PRO A 197 6.07 20.29 26.06
CA PRO A 197 5.19 19.53 25.17
C PRO A 197 5.76 19.25 23.77
N SER A 198 6.93 19.79 23.40
CA SER A 198 7.58 19.49 22.12
C SER A 198 8.75 18.50 22.27
N ILE A 199 9.05 18.03 23.48
CA ILE A 199 10.17 17.13 23.71
C ILE A 199 9.79 15.69 23.32
N TRP A 200 10.60 15.10 22.44
CA TRP A 200 10.40 13.72 21.97
C TRP A 200 11.51 12.82 22.51
N LEU A 201 11.33 12.35 23.75
CA LEU A 201 12.33 11.53 24.43
C LEU A 201 12.26 10.06 24.02
N ASN A 202 11.05 9.52 23.86
CA ASN A 202 10.85 8.15 23.45
C ASN A 202 10.44 8.09 21.98
N THR A 203 11.42 7.86 21.10
CA THR A 203 11.20 7.75 19.64
C THR A 203 10.47 6.48 19.21
N SER A 204 10.33 5.49 20.11
CA SER A 204 9.52 4.29 19.85
C SER A 204 8.02 4.53 20.06
N GLN A 205 7.65 5.63 20.71
CA GLN A 205 6.27 6.03 20.97
C GLN A 205 5.94 7.31 20.17
N PRO A 206 4.69 7.46 19.69
CA PRO A 206 4.26 8.69 19.03
C PRO A 206 4.41 9.90 19.96
N LEU A 207 4.56 11.08 19.35
CA LEU A 207 4.65 12.35 20.07
C LEU A 207 3.25 12.79 20.51
N CYS A 208 2.72 12.09 21.51
CA CYS A 208 1.45 12.40 22.15
C CYS A 208 1.56 12.24 23.66
N LYS A 209 0.65 12.89 24.38
CA LYS A 209 0.59 12.78 25.84
C LYS A 209 0.37 11.33 26.24
N ALA A 210 1.03 10.90 27.31
CA ALA A 210 0.81 9.57 27.83
C ALA A 210 -0.67 9.32 28.17
N PHE A 211 -1.16 8.15 27.79
CA PHE A 211 -2.51 7.71 28.09
C PHE A 211 -2.51 6.23 28.45
N THR A 212 -3.53 5.80 29.19
CA THR A 212 -3.76 4.40 29.55
C THR A 212 -5.18 4.05 29.18
N VAL A 213 -5.37 2.91 28.52
CA VAL A 213 -6.70 2.37 28.20
C VAL A 213 -7.15 1.51 29.37
N THR A 214 -8.26 1.86 30.00
CA THR A 214 -8.84 1.09 31.11
C THR A 214 -9.91 0.11 30.62
N ASP A 215 -10.23 -0.91 31.42
CA ASP A 215 -11.35 -1.84 31.12
C ASP A 215 -12.70 -1.12 31.00
N ASP A 216 -12.87 -0.02 31.74
CA ASP A 216 -14.04 0.85 31.65
C ASP A 216 -14.15 1.53 30.28
N ASP A 217 -13.03 1.97 29.70
CA ASP A 217 -12.99 2.56 28.35
C ASP A 217 -13.37 1.54 27.28
N ILE A 218 -12.87 0.30 27.43
CA ILE A 218 -13.18 -0.82 26.54
C ILE A 218 -14.68 -1.14 26.61
N ARG A 219 -15.25 -1.22 27.81
CA ARG A 219 -16.67 -1.52 28.03
C ARG A 219 -17.57 -0.45 27.38
N LYS A 220 -17.31 0.83 27.66
CA LYS A 220 -18.06 1.96 27.07
C LYS A 220 -17.97 1.96 25.54
N ASN A 221 -16.80 1.68 24.98
CA ASN A 221 -16.62 1.60 23.54
C ASN A 221 -17.42 0.44 22.92
N ASN A 222 -17.42 -0.73 23.56
CA ASN A 222 -18.19 -1.90 23.10
C ASN A 222 -19.71 -1.66 23.15
N GLU A 223 -20.21 -0.99 24.19
CA GLU A 223 -21.61 -0.59 24.30
C GLU A 223 -22.02 0.38 23.17
N LEU A 224 -21.20 1.40 22.93
CA LEU A 224 -21.41 2.36 21.84
C LEU A 224 -21.40 1.67 20.47
N PHE A 225 -20.48 0.73 20.25
CA PHE A 225 -20.42 -0.07 19.03
C PHE A 225 -21.66 -0.95 18.87
N GLY A 226 -22.13 -1.57 19.95
CA GLY A 226 -23.38 -2.34 19.97
C GLY A 226 -24.61 -1.50 19.64
N LEU A 227 -24.70 -0.27 20.14
CA LEU A 227 -25.76 0.69 19.78
C LEU A 227 -25.69 1.09 18.31
N LYS A 228 -24.49 1.39 17.78
CA LYS A 228 -24.28 1.72 16.37
C LYS A 228 -24.67 0.58 15.44
N LYS A 229 -24.30 -0.67 15.77
CA LYS A 229 -24.71 -1.87 15.03
C LYS A 229 -26.23 -2.05 15.01
N ARG A 230 -26.88 -1.94 16.17
CA ARG A 230 -28.36 -2.00 16.27
C ARG A 230 -29.03 -0.92 15.42
N ARG A 231 -28.51 0.31 15.45
CA ARG A 231 -29.02 1.41 14.63
C ARG A 231 -28.89 1.13 13.14
N ILE A 232 -27.75 0.61 12.67
CA ILE A 232 -27.55 0.24 11.25
C ILE A 232 -28.54 -0.86 10.84
N SER A 233 -28.69 -1.89 11.68
CA SER A 233 -29.65 -2.99 11.41
C SER A 233 -31.10 -2.49 11.33
N LEU A 234 -31.51 -1.54 12.19
CA LEU A 234 -32.83 -0.91 12.11
C LEU A 234 -33.04 -0.09 10.83
N TYR A 235 -32.00 0.57 10.32
CA TYR A 235 -32.07 1.27 9.03
C TYR A 235 -32.17 0.30 7.85
N GLU A 236 -31.48 -0.84 7.90
CA GLU A 236 -31.59 -1.88 6.88
C GLU A 236 -32.98 -2.51 6.86
N ILE A 237 -33.58 -2.76 8.03
CA ILE A 237 -34.95 -3.32 8.15
C ILE A 237 -36.00 -2.32 7.65
N ARG A 238 -35.81 -1.01 7.84
CA ARG A 238 -36.76 0.03 7.37
C ARG A 238 -36.70 0.32 5.87
N MET A 239 -35.73 -0.23 5.14
CA MET A 239 -35.59 -0.05 3.69
C MET A 239 -36.07 -1.27 2.88
N VAL A 240 -36.62 -2.29 3.54
CA VAL A 240 -37.32 -3.44 2.95
C VAL A 240 -38.81 -3.29 3.22
#